data_AF-A0A6M2BTK6-F1
#
_entry.id   AF-A0A6M2BTK6-F1
#
_cell.length_a   1.000
_cell.length_b   1.000
_cell.length_c   1.000
_cell.angle_alpha   90.00
_cell.angle_beta   90.00
_cell.angle_gamma   90.00
#
_symmetry.space_group_name_H-M   'P 1'
#
loop_
_entity.id
_entity.type
_entity.pdbx_description
1 polymer ?
#
loop_
_entity_poly.entity_id
_entity_poly.type
_entity_poly.pdbx_seq_one_letter_code
_entity_poly.pdbx_strand_id
1 'polypeptide(L)'
;MNASIEADLAARMLEAEALWRQGDARVTAGEGAEAYRLYTQAHDLIMDCPSLHERAHRKLARVSARHGHRGEIIIDKLLVWLAPLGVFEAIAAAQRSTVAGLAACRRRIAATH
;
A
#
# COMPACT_ATOMS: atom_id res chain seq x y z
N MET A 1 16.76 -8.32 -18.28
CA MET A 1 15.94 -7.15 -17.94
C MET A 1 15.14 -7.36 -16.65
N ASN A 2 14.50 -8.52 -16.43
CA ASN A 2 13.72 -8.81 -15.21
C ASN A 2 14.51 -8.70 -13.89
N ALA A 3 15.77 -9.17 -13.84
CA ALA A 3 16.54 -9.16 -12.58
C ALA A 3 16.77 -7.75 -11.98
N SER A 4 16.94 -6.72 -12.83
CA SER A 4 17.11 -5.34 -12.35
C SER A 4 15.80 -4.76 -11.82
N ILE A 5 14.67 -5.13 -12.43
CA ILE A 5 13.32 -4.70 -12.01
C ILE A 5 12.96 -5.38 -10.68
N GLU A 6 13.27 -6.67 -10.53
CA GLU A 6 13.05 -7.40 -9.29
C GLU A 6 13.93 -6.87 -8.14
N ALA A 7 15.18 -6.51 -8.41
CA ALA A 7 16.06 -5.90 -7.42
C ALA A 7 15.58 -4.51 -6.97
N ASP A 8 15.14 -3.67 -7.91
CA ASP A 8 14.53 -2.36 -7.61
C ASP A 8 13.27 -2.52 -6.76
N LEU A 9 12.35 -3.39 -7.17
CA LEU A 9 11.14 -3.69 -6.40
C LEU A 9 11.50 -4.18 -4.99
N ALA A 10 12.48 -5.08 -4.84
CA ALA A 10 12.90 -5.58 -3.54
C ALA A 10 13.43 -4.45 -2.64
N ALA A 11 14.20 -3.50 -3.19
CA ALA A 11 14.69 -2.34 -2.44
C ALA A 11 13.54 -1.45 -1.98
N ARG A 12 12.60 -1.11 -2.87
CA ARG A 12 11.39 -0.32 -2.56
C ARG A 12 10.52 -1.00 -1.50
N MET A 13 10.37 -2.32 -1.58
CA MET A 13 9.65 -3.12 -0.59
C MET A 13 10.31 -3.07 0.80
N LEU A 14 11.63 -3.17 0.86
CA LEU A 14 12.36 -3.08 2.13
C LEU A 14 12.23 -1.70 2.76
N GLU A 15 12.31 -0.64 1.95
CA GLU A 15 12.12 0.74 2.40
C GLU A 15 10.68 1.00 2.87
N ALA A 16 9.68 0.57 2.10
CA ALA A 16 8.27 0.68 2.49
C ALA A 16 7.98 -0.06 3.80
N GLU A 17 8.54 -1.26 4.01
CA GLU A 17 8.39 -2.00 5.26
C GLU A 17 9.08 -1.29 6.45
N ALA A 18 10.24 -0.68 6.22
CA ALA A 18 10.91 0.13 7.25
C ALA A 18 10.07 1.35 7.65
N LEU A 19 9.50 2.05 6.68
CA LEU A 19 8.59 3.17 6.91
C LEU A 19 7.31 2.74 7.62
N TRP A 20 6.72 1.59 7.24
CA TRP A 20 5.57 1.03 7.95
C TRP A 20 5.88 0.70 9.41
N ARG A 21 7.03 0.09 9.71
CA ARG A 21 7.43 -0.17 11.11
C ARG A 21 7.57 1.12 11.91
N GLN A 22 8.17 2.15 11.33
CA GLN A 22 8.25 3.47 11.97
C GLN A 22 6.85 4.05 12.19
N GLY A 23 5.98 4.02 11.18
CA GLY A 23 4.60 4.49 11.30
C GLY A 23 3.80 3.73 12.37
N ASP A 24 3.97 2.41 12.46
CA ASP A 24 3.33 1.58 13.49
C ASP A 24 3.78 2.00 14.92
N ALA A 25 5.06 2.37 15.09
CA ALA A 25 5.56 2.91 16.35
C ALA A 25 4.94 4.29 16.67
N ARG A 26 4.79 5.16 15.67
CA ARG A 26 4.13 6.48 15.82
C ARG A 26 2.65 6.35 16.16
N VAL A 27 1.93 5.40 15.56
CA VAL A 27 0.55 5.06 15.95
C VAL A 27 0.48 4.67 17.43
N THR A 28 1.43 3.84 17.89
CA THR A 28 1.48 3.39 19.29
C THR A 28 1.77 4.54 20.25
N ALA A 29 2.56 5.52 19.84
CA ALA A 29 2.85 6.75 20.58
C ALA A 29 1.72 7.80 20.53
N GLY A 30 0.64 7.56 19.77
CA GLY A 30 -0.44 8.55 19.56
C GLY A 30 -0.10 9.67 18.58
N GLU A 31 1.02 9.55 17.84
CA GLU A 31 1.52 10.53 16.88
C GLU A 31 0.89 10.31 15.49
N GLY A 32 -0.42 10.48 15.41
CA GLY A 32 -1.21 10.17 14.21
C GLY A 32 -0.76 10.85 12.92
N ALA A 33 -0.44 12.14 12.97
CA ALA A 33 -0.03 12.90 11.79
C ALA A 33 1.30 12.39 11.22
N GLU A 34 2.26 12.05 12.08
CA GLU A 34 3.55 11.52 11.66
C GLU A 34 3.44 10.07 11.17
N ALA A 35 2.61 9.25 11.84
CA ALA A 35 2.26 7.93 11.36
C ALA A 35 1.65 7.97 9.94
N TYR A 36 0.70 8.88 9.73
CA TYR A 36 0.07 9.11 8.44
C TYR A 36 1.12 9.51 7.38
N ARG A 37 1.99 10.48 7.68
CA ARG A 37 3.10 10.89 6.79
C ARG A 37 3.99 9.72 6.39
N LEU A 38 4.38 8.87 7.33
CA LEU A 38 5.23 7.70 7.09
C LEU A 38 4.53 6.63 6.24
N TYR A 39 3.24 6.39 6.48
CA TYR A 39 2.46 5.48 5.66
C TYR A 39 2.26 5.99 4.23
N THR A 40 2.11 7.30 4.02
CA THR A 40 2.03 7.90 2.68
C THR A 40 3.35 7.76 1.91
N GLN A 41 4.50 8.00 2.56
CA GLN A 41 5.80 7.74 1.92
C GLN A 41 5.96 6.26 1.53
N ALA A 42 5.56 5.35 2.43
CA ALA A 42 5.60 3.92 2.12
C ALA A 42 4.66 3.58 0.96
N HIS A 43 3.47 4.17 0.91
CA HIS A 43 2.50 4.01 -0.18
C HIS A 43 3.10 4.42 -1.53
N ASP A 44 3.73 5.60 -1.61
CA ASP A 44 4.26 6.13 -2.87
C ASP A 44 5.36 5.23 -3.45
N LEU A 45 6.13 4.55 -2.59
CA LEU A 45 7.15 3.59 -3.00
C LEU A 45 6.58 2.33 -3.65
N ILE A 46 5.32 1.94 -3.41
CA ILE A 46 4.76 0.66 -3.87
C ILE A 46 3.39 0.77 -4.56
N MET A 47 2.98 1.98 -4.95
CA MET A 47 1.67 2.25 -5.55
C MET A 47 1.41 1.49 -6.87
N ASP A 48 2.48 1.09 -7.58
CA ASP A 48 2.44 0.36 -8.85
C ASP A 48 2.42 -1.18 -8.67
N CYS A 49 2.39 -1.64 -7.42
CA CYS A 49 2.40 -3.05 -7.00
C CYS A 49 1.07 -3.40 -6.30
N PRO A 50 0.10 -4.06 -6.97
CA PRO A 50 -1.28 -4.14 -6.50
C PRO A 50 -1.47 -4.68 -5.07
N SER A 51 -0.80 -5.79 -4.73
CA SER A 51 -0.89 -6.39 -3.38
C SER A 51 -0.37 -5.47 -2.27
N LEU A 52 0.70 -4.73 -2.54
CA LEU A 52 1.31 -3.82 -1.58
C LEU A 52 0.54 -2.51 -1.49
N HIS A 53 0.03 -2.02 -2.62
CA HIS A 53 -0.80 -0.83 -2.69
C HIS A 53 -2.09 -1.02 -1.87
N GLU A 54 -2.74 -2.18 -2.01
CA GLU A 54 -3.88 -2.55 -1.14
C GLU A 54 -3.48 -2.53 0.35
N ARG A 55 -2.33 -3.12 0.70
CA ARG A 55 -1.82 -3.15 2.09
C ARG A 55 -1.58 -1.73 2.62
N ALA A 56 -1.09 -0.81 1.80
CA ALA A 56 -0.91 0.58 2.17
C ALA A 56 -2.23 1.27 2.51
N HIS A 57 -3.26 1.17 1.65
CA HIS A 57 -4.57 1.75 1.95
C HIS A 57 -5.22 1.13 3.19
N ARG A 58 -5.02 -0.16 3.46
CA ARG A 58 -5.47 -0.78 4.72
C ARG A 58 -4.80 -0.17 5.95
N LYS A 59 -3.54 0.27 5.86
CA LYS A 59 -2.82 0.97 6.95
C LYS A 59 -3.27 2.43 7.06
N LEU A 60 -3.37 3.14 5.94
CA LEU A 60 -3.85 4.53 5.88
C LEU A 60 -5.27 4.66 6.44
N ALA A 61 -6.20 3.78 6.03
CA ALA A 61 -7.57 3.76 6.56
C ALA A 61 -7.62 3.66 8.09
N ARG A 62 -6.72 2.88 8.71
CA ARG A 62 -6.67 2.71 10.17
C ARG A 62 -6.16 3.95 10.88
N VAL A 63 -5.09 4.59 10.38
CA VAL A 63 -4.56 5.80 11.01
C VAL A 63 -5.50 6.98 10.80
N SER A 64 -6.07 7.13 9.60
CA SER A 64 -7.02 8.18 9.24
C SER A 64 -8.29 8.11 10.09
N ALA A 65 -8.82 6.90 10.32
CA ALA A 65 -9.98 6.69 11.20
C ALA A 65 -9.71 7.03 12.66
N ARG A 66 -8.48 6.83 13.15
CA ARG A 66 -8.11 7.08 14.56
C ARG A 66 -7.68 8.53 14.83
N HIS A 67 -7.11 9.23 13.85
CA HIS A 67 -6.44 10.52 14.07
C HIS A 67 -6.98 11.68 13.23
N GLY A 68 -8.11 11.52 12.52
CA GLY A 68 -8.91 12.64 12.03
C GLY A 68 -8.73 13.06 10.57
N HIS A 69 -8.11 12.24 9.73
CA HIS A 69 -7.92 12.53 8.29
C HIS A 69 -9.17 12.20 7.44
N ARG A 70 -10.30 12.88 7.72
CA ARG A 70 -11.65 12.48 7.25
C ARG A 70 -11.85 12.40 5.73
N GLY A 71 -11.23 13.30 4.95
CA GLY A 71 -11.40 13.32 3.49
C GLY A 71 -10.86 12.06 2.80
N GLU A 72 -9.80 11.48 3.36
CA GLU A 72 -9.11 10.35 2.75
C GLU A 72 -9.70 8.98 3.16
N ILE A 73 -10.40 8.95 4.30
CA ILE A 73 -11.08 7.74 4.79
C ILE A 73 -12.04 7.18 3.74
N ILE A 74 -12.76 8.04 3.00
CA ILE A 74 -13.74 7.60 2.01
C ILE A 74 -13.04 6.88 0.86
N ILE A 75 -11.98 7.48 0.32
CA ILE A 75 -11.21 6.93 -0.79
C ILE A 75 -10.54 5.63 -0.36
N ASP A 76 -9.85 5.61 0.78
CA ASP A 76 -9.18 4.41 1.30
C ASP A 76 -10.16 3.26 1.49
N LYS A 77 -11.33 3.53 2.08
CA LYS A 77 -12.36 2.51 2.29
C LYS A 77 -12.95 2.02 0.98
N LEU A 78 -13.20 2.92 0.02
CA LEU A 78 -13.72 2.56 -1.29
C LEU A 78 -12.74 1.66 -2.05
N LEU A 79 -11.45 2.02 -2.08
CA LEU A 79 -10.42 1.23 -2.74
C LEU A 79 -10.25 -0.15 -2.09
N VAL A 80 -10.23 -0.23 -0.76
CA VAL A 80 -10.16 -1.51 -0.04
C VAL A 80 -11.42 -2.35 -0.26
N TRP A 81 -12.60 -1.74 -0.33
CA TRP A 81 -13.86 -2.43 -0.60
C TRP A 81 -13.94 -2.95 -2.05
N LEU A 82 -13.45 -2.18 -3.01
CA LEU A 82 -13.34 -2.58 -4.42
C LEU A 82 -12.15 -3.51 -4.70
N ALA A 83 -11.31 -3.80 -3.70
CA ALA A 83 -10.15 -4.66 -3.87
C ALA A 83 -10.50 -5.99 -4.55
N PRO A 84 -11.54 -6.76 -4.14
CA PRO A 84 -11.89 -8.03 -4.79
C PRO A 84 -12.14 -7.91 -6.30
N LEU A 85 -12.59 -6.74 -6.78
CA LEU A 85 -12.86 -6.46 -8.19
C LEU A 85 -11.60 -6.10 -9.01
N GLY A 86 -10.43 -6.09 -8.38
CA GLY A 86 -9.16 -5.85 -9.07
C GLY A 86 -8.83 -4.37 -9.33
N VAL A 87 -9.35 -3.46 -8.50
CA VAL A 87 -9.10 -2.01 -8.68
C VAL A 87 -7.62 -1.63 -8.63
N PHE A 88 -6.82 -2.33 -7.81
CA PHE A 88 -5.39 -2.06 -7.69
C PHE A 88 -4.60 -2.53 -8.92
N GLU A 89 -5.02 -3.63 -9.54
CA GLU A 89 -4.52 -4.09 -10.83
C GLU A 89 -4.89 -3.10 -11.94
N ALA A 90 -6.10 -2.56 -11.93
CA ALA A 90 -6.52 -1.52 -12.88
C ALA A 90 -5.69 -0.24 -12.74
N ILE A 91 -5.41 0.19 -11.51
CA ILE A 91 -4.52 1.34 -11.25
C ILE A 91 -3.11 1.05 -11.78
N ALA A 92 -2.53 -0.11 -11.46
CA ALA A 92 -1.20 -0.46 -11.93
C ALA A 92 -1.12 -0.59 -13.46
N ALA A 93 -2.18 -1.09 -14.11
CA ALA A 93 -2.31 -1.14 -15.56
C ALA A 93 -2.38 0.27 -16.18
N ALA A 94 -3.15 1.18 -15.59
CA ALA A 94 -3.22 2.58 -16.01
C ALA A 94 -1.85 3.29 -15.89
N GLN A 95 -1.06 2.91 -14.88
CA GLN A 95 0.33 3.39 -14.70
C GLN A 95 1.34 2.71 -15.63
N ARG A 96 0.93 1.70 -16.42
CA ARG A 96 1.83 0.86 -17.24
C ARG A 96 2.96 0.22 -16.42
N SER A 97 2.64 -0.20 -15.21
CA SER A 97 3.58 -0.83 -14.28
C SER A 97 4.15 -2.13 -14.84
N THR A 98 5.47 -2.25 -14.88
CA THR A 98 6.17 -3.50 -15.24
C THR A 98 6.27 -4.48 -14.07
N VAL A 99 6.14 -4.00 -12.82
CA VAL A 99 6.24 -4.80 -11.61
C VAL A 99 4.92 -5.50 -11.24
N ALA A 100 3.78 -5.01 -11.74
CA ALA A 100 2.46 -5.53 -11.39
C ALA A 100 2.28 -7.04 -11.70
N GLY A 101 2.98 -7.56 -12.72
CA GLY A 101 2.94 -8.97 -13.09
C GLY A 101 3.84 -9.89 -12.23
N LEU A 102 4.76 -9.31 -11.44
CA LEU A 102 5.70 -10.08 -10.62
C LEU A 102 4.97 -10.81 -9.50
N ALA A 103 5.48 -11.99 -9.12
CA ALA A 103 4.85 -12.84 -8.12
C ALA A 103 4.63 -12.15 -6.76
N ALA A 104 5.52 -11.22 -6.39
CA ALA A 104 5.41 -10.42 -5.18
C ALA A 104 4.23 -9.42 -5.20
N CYS A 105 3.86 -8.93 -6.40
CA CYS A 105 2.83 -7.90 -6.58
C CYS A 105 1.44 -8.45 -6.88
N ARG A 106 1.35 -9.73 -7.26
CA ARG A 106 0.06 -10.40 -7.46
C ARG A 106 -0.68 -10.52 -6.13
N ARG A 107 -1.95 -10.13 -6.10
CA ARG A 107 -2.81 -10.42 -4.96
C ARG A 107 -2.96 -11.92 -4.80
N ARG A 108 -2.82 -12.41 -3.57
CA ARG A 108 -3.29 -13.75 -3.22
C ARG A 108 -4.80 -13.64 -3.15
N ILE A 109 -5.50 -14.13 -4.16
CA ILE A 109 -6.95 -14.32 -4.06
C ILE A 109 -7.15 -15.23 -2.85
N ALA A 110 -7.73 -14.68 -1.78
CA ALA A 110 -8.13 -15.51 -0.66
C ALA A 110 -9.14 -16.51 -1.22
N ALA A 111 -8.76 -17.79 -1.27
CA ALA A 111 -9.69 -18.86 -1.55
C ALA A 111 -10.84 -18.69 -0.55
N THR A 112 -12.03 -18.40 -1.08
CA THR A 112 -13.24 -18.33 -0.28
C THR A 112 -13.48 -19.73 0.25
N HIS A 113 -13.23 -19.94 1.54
CA HIS A 113 -13.65 -21.14 2.28
C HIS A 113 -14.95 -20.81 3.01
#